data_AF-A0A6M8VEY4-F1
#
_entry.id   AF-A0A6M8VEY4-F1
#
_cell.length_a   1.000
_cell.length_b   1.000
_cell.length_c   1.000
_cell.angle_alpha   90.00
_cell.angle_beta   90.00
_cell.angle_gamma   90.00
#
_symmetry.space_group_name_H-M   'P 1'
#
loop_
_entity.id
_entity.type
_entity.pdbx_description
1 polymer ?
#
loop_
_entity_poly.entity_id
_entity_poly.type
_entity_poly.pdbx_seq_one_letter_code
_entity_poly.pdbx_strand_id
1 'polypeptide(L)'
;MAVIGATTALALTECGFRVTAARRLLPGLSGELTIEGAELPLVTPDGKPLPGQSPVPGLRVNAGHGPMGWTMASGSSTALADHIADRPAPVSLRPFWPQR
;
A
#
# COMPACT_ATOMS: atom_id res chain seq x y z
N MET A 1 16.24 3.63 15.96
CA MET A 1 16.79 4.44 14.85
C MET A 1 17.74 3.62 13.96
N ALA A 2 17.36 2.40 13.58
CA ALA A 2 18.15 1.51 12.70
C ALA A 2 17.28 0.89 11.58
N VAL A 3 15.97 0.76 11.82
CA VAL A 3 15.00 0.22 10.85
C VAL A 3 14.82 1.16 9.63
N ILE A 4 14.89 2.48 9.83
CA ILE A 4 14.76 3.46 8.74
C ILE A 4 15.96 3.35 7.78
N GLY A 5 17.18 3.18 8.30
CA GLY A 5 18.41 3.12 7.48
C GLY A 5 18.51 1.87 6.60
N ALA A 6 18.06 0.71 7.10
CA ALA A 6 18.03 -0.52 6.30
C ALA A 6 17.02 -0.46 5.14
N THR A 7 15.89 0.24 5.35
CA THR A 7 14.80 0.29 4.36
C THR A 7 15.17 1.12 3.14
N THR A 8 15.85 2.26 3.32
CA THR A 8 16.33 3.08 2.19
C THR A 8 17.43 2.40 1.38
N ALA A 9 18.32 1.63 2.04
CA ALA A 9 19.37 0.86 1.36
C ALA A 9 18.80 -0.28 0.51
N LEU A 10 17.75 -0.95 1.00
CA LEU A 10 16.98 -1.94 0.22
C LEU A 10 16.34 -1.30 -1.02
N ALA A 11 15.73 -0.11 -0.86
CA ALA A 11 15.07 0.59 -1.97
C ALA A 11 16.03 0.90 -3.14
N LEU A 12 17.29 1.27 -2.86
CA LEU A 12 18.30 1.49 -3.90
C LEU A 12 18.69 0.21 -4.63
N THR A 13 18.80 -0.91 -3.90
CA THR A 13 19.12 -2.22 -4.48
C THR A 13 17.98 -2.73 -5.38
N GLU A 14 16.73 -2.58 -4.93
CA GLU A 14 15.54 -2.90 -5.72
C GLU A 14 15.44 -2.05 -6.99
N CYS A 15 15.85 -0.78 -6.90
CA CYS A 15 15.85 0.11 -8.06
C CYS A 15 16.81 -0.39 -9.15
N GLY A 16 18.02 -0.84 -8.78
CA GLY A 16 18.96 -1.46 -9.71
C GLY A 16 18.41 -2.72 -10.40
N PHE A 17 17.68 -3.56 -9.66
CA PHE A 17 17.00 -4.72 -10.22
C PHE A 17 15.92 -4.31 -11.23
N ARG A 18 15.09 -3.34 -10.88
CA ARG A 18 14.02 -2.82 -11.75
C ARG A 18 14.58 -2.18 -13.03
N VAL A 19 15.67 -1.42 -12.95
CA VAL A 19 16.35 -0.85 -14.11
C VAL A 19 16.88 -1.94 -15.04
N THR A 20 17.52 -2.97 -14.46
CA THR A 20 18.04 -4.10 -15.24
C THR A 20 16.91 -4.87 -15.92
N ALA A 21 15.82 -5.13 -15.21
CA ALA A 21 14.64 -5.79 -15.75
C ALA A 21 13.99 -4.96 -16.87
N ALA A 22 13.84 -3.63 -16.68
CA ALA A 22 13.27 -2.74 -17.68
C ALA A 22 14.07 -2.76 -18.99
N ARG A 23 15.41 -2.70 -18.91
CA ARG A 23 16.29 -2.77 -20.10
C ARG A 23 16.20 -4.12 -20.82
N ARG A 24 15.98 -5.22 -20.10
CA ARG A 24 15.80 -6.55 -20.69
C ARG A 24 14.45 -6.70 -21.38
N LEU A 25 13.39 -6.18 -20.77
CA LEU A 25 12.02 -6.30 -21.28
C LEU A 25 11.73 -5.31 -22.41
N LEU A 26 12.42 -4.17 -22.43
CA LEU A 26 12.22 -3.09 -23.39
C LEU A 26 13.55 -2.78 -24.10
N PRO A 27 13.96 -3.58 -25.11
CA PRO A 27 15.26 -3.41 -25.76
C PRO A 27 15.41 -2.08 -26.53
N GLY A 28 14.30 -1.41 -26.87
CA GLY A 28 14.30 -0.06 -27.43
C GLY A 28 14.39 1.07 -26.39
N LEU A 29 14.46 0.77 -25.09
CA LEU A 29 14.59 1.76 -24.03
C LEU A 29 15.99 2.37 -24.03
N SER A 30 16.14 3.50 -24.71
CA SER A 30 17.34 4.33 -24.73
C SER A 30 17.23 5.51 -23.78
N GLY A 31 18.36 5.93 -23.20
CA GLY A 31 18.44 7.11 -22.33
C GLY A 31 18.92 6.82 -20.91
N GLU A 32 19.10 7.90 -20.15
CA GLU A 32 19.43 7.88 -18.74
C GLU A 32 18.16 7.76 -17.89
N LEU A 33 18.21 6.95 -16.85
CA LEU A 33 17.11 6.78 -15.91
C LEU A 33 17.47 7.50 -14.61
N THR A 34 16.68 8.50 -14.26
CA THR A 34 16.86 9.27 -13.03
C THR A 34 15.98 8.70 -11.93
N ILE A 35 16.56 8.53 -10.74
CA ILE A 35 15.82 8.15 -9.52
C ILE A 35 15.53 9.44 -8.76
N GLU A 36 14.26 9.84 -8.69
CA GLU A 36 13.85 11.09 -8.03
C GLU A 36 13.47 10.90 -6.55
N GLY A 37 13.58 9.68 -6.02
CA GLY A 37 13.37 9.40 -4.61
C GLY A 37 12.92 7.97 -4.34
N ALA A 38 12.78 7.65 -3.06
CA ALA A 38 12.19 6.40 -2.59
C ALA A 38 11.12 6.71 -1.54
N GLU A 39 9.93 6.15 -1.73
CA GLU A 39 8.82 6.25 -0.78
C GLU A 39 8.70 4.96 0.02
N LEU A 40 8.24 5.07 1.27
CA LEU A 40 7.99 3.93 2.13
C LEU A 40 6.55 3.41 1.90
N PRO A 41 6.37 2.21 1.35
CA PRO A 41 5.03 1.65 1.18
C PRO A 41 4.46 1.26 2.55
N LEU A 42 3.22 1.66 2.82
CA LEU A 42 2.47 1.22 3.99
C LEU A 42 1.77 -0.10 3.67
N VAL A 43 2.45 -1.22 3.94
CA VAL A 43 1.95 -2.59 3.73
C VAL A 43 1.78 -3.31 5.06
N THR A 44 0.81 -4.21 5.12
CA THR A 44 0.67 -5.16 6.24
C THR A 44 1.48 -6.43 5.99
N PRO A 45 1.75 -7.26 7.02
CA PRO A 45 2.46 -8.54 6.86
C PRO A 45 1.79 -9.51 5.89
N ASP A 46 0.46 -9.48 5.81
CA ASP A 46 -0.34 -10.32 4.90
C ASP A 46 -0.65 -9.64 3.56
N GLY A 47 -0.15 -8.42 3.34
CA GLY A 47 -0.37 -7.62 2.13
C GLY A 47 -1.79 -7.08 1.94
N LYS A 48 -2.73 -7.35 2.84
CA LYS A 48 -4.12 -6.87 2.75
C LYS A 48 -4.28 -5.54 3.51
N PRO A 49 -5.07 -4.60 3.02
CA PRO A 49 -5.29 -3.35 3.75
C PRO A 49 -6.07 -3.56 5.05
N LEU A 50 -6.18 -2.50 5.84
CA LEU A 50 -6.83 -2.46 7.16
C LEU A 50 -8.09 -1.56 7.23
N PRO A 51 -9.02 -1.53 6.24
CA PRO A 51 -10.27 -0.80 6.41
C PRO A 51 -11.18 -1.47 7.44
N GLY A 52 -11.56 -0.75 8.50
CA GLY A 52 -12.58 -1.23 9.43
C GLY A 52 -12.47 -0.75 10.88
N GLN A 53 -13.20 -1.43 11.76
CA GLN A 53 -13.24 -1.14 13.20
C GLN A 53 -11.95 -1.58 13.87
N SER A 54 -11.28 -0.69 14.60
CA SER A 54 -10.15 -1.09 15.47
C SER A 54 -10.64 -1.60 16.84
N PRO A 55 -9.78 -2.25 17.66
CA PRO A 55 -10.13 -2.64 19.03
C PRO A 55 -10.48 -1.45 19.91
N VAL A 56 -10.00 -0.26 19.55
CA VAL A 56 -10.24 0.96 20.29
C VAL A 56 -11.66 1.47 19.96
N PRO A 57 -12.53 1.66 20.97
CA PRO A 57 -13.88 2.15 20.75
C PRO A 57 -13.88 3.48 20.00
N GLY A 58 -14.76 3.61 19.00
CA GLY A 58 -14.88 4.82 18.17
C GLY A 58 -13.78 5.04 17.14
N LEU A 59 -12.72 4.22 17.11
CA LEU A 59 -11.64 4.35 16.13
C LEU A 59 -11.84 3.43 14.93
N ARG A 60 -11.87 4.04 13.74
CA ARG A 60 -11.93 3.39 12.43
C ARG A 60 -10.60 3.61 11.69
N VAL A 61 -10.14 2.60 10.96
CA VAL A 61 -8.88 2.62 10.21
C VAL A 61 -9.17 2.48 8.72
N ASN A 62 -8.37 3.17 7.89
CA ASN A 62 -8.34 3.00 6.42
C ASN A 62 -6.88 3.14 5.93
N ALA A 63 -6.04 2.16 6.26
CA ALA A 63 -4.60 2.21 6.03
C ALA A 63 -4.05 0.88 5.50
N GLY A 64 -2.76 0.82 5.18
CA GLY A 64 -2.09 -0.43 4.80
C GLY A 64 -2.32 -0.89 3.35
N HIS A 65 -2.77 0.02 2.47
CA HIS A 65 -3.10 -0.31 1.07
C HIS A 65 -1.89 -0.51 0.15
N GLY A 66 -0.67 -0.22 0.65
CA GLY A 66 0.55 -0.37 -0.11
C GLY A 66 0.52 0.35 -1.46
N PRO A 67 1.13 -0.24 -2.50
CA PRO A 67 1.16 0.33 -3.85
C PRO A 67 -0.23 0.52 -4.50
N MET A 68 -1.24 -0.20 -4.02
CA MET A 68 -2.61 -0.13 -4.55
C MET A 68 -3.45 0.99 -3.92
N GLY A 69 -2.89 1.78 -2.99
CA GLY A 69 -3.59 2.82 -2.25
C GLY A 69 -4.41 3.77 -3.11
N TRP A 70 -3.83 4.32 -4.16
CA TRP A 70 -4.54 5.22 -5.08
C TRP A 70 -5.71 4.53 -5.77
N THR A 71 -5.48 3.31 -6.27
CA THR A 71 -6.50 2.53 -7.00
C THR A 71 -7.68 2.18 -6.11
N MET A 72 -7.41 1.84 -4.85
CA MET A 72 -8.42 1.38 -3.90
C MET A 72 -9.07 2.50 -3.08
N ALA A 73 -8.54 3.73 -3.13
CA ALA A 73 -8.92 4.81 -2.23
C ALA A 73 -10.44 5.04 -2.17
N SER A 74 -11.10 5.19 -3.33
CA SER A 74 -12.54 5.46 -3.37
C SER A 74 -13.38 4.27 -2.91
N GLY A 75 -13.01 3.06 -3.33
CA GLY A 75 -13.72 1.84 -2.98
C GLY A 75 -13.63 1.52 -1.48
N SER A 76 -12.44 1.61 -0.90
CA SER A 76 -12.23 1.36 0.54
C SER A 76 -12.91 2.42 1.40
N SER A 77 -12.88 3.68 0.98
CA SER A 77 -13.53 4.78 1.70
C SER A 77 -15.06 4.65 1.65
N THR A 78 -15.62 4.26 0.51
CA THR A 78 -17.07 4.03 0.37
C THR A 78 -17.52 2.89 1.27
N ALA A 79 -16.85 1.74 1.20
CA ALA A 79 -17.19 0.60 2.04
C ALA A 79 -17.08 0.91 3.55
N LEU A 80 -16.05 1.67 3.95
CA LEU A 80 -15.89 2.11 5.34
C LEU A 80 -16.97 3.12 5.75
N ALA A 81 -17.30 4.09 4.89
CA ALA A 81 -18.32 5.08 5.17
C ALA A 81 -19.71 4.46 5.33
N ASP A 82 -20.08 3.51 4.47
CA ASP A 82 -21.34 2.78 4.60
C ASP A 82 -21.37 1.95 5.88
N HIS A 83 -20.25 1.31 6.23
CA HIS A 83 -20.15 0.58 7.50
C HIS A 83 -20.21 1.49 8.74
N ILE A 84 -19.72 2.74 8.66
CA ILE A 84 -19.85 3.73 9.74
C ILE A 84 -21.31 4.22 9.87
N ALA A 85 -22.01 4.35 8.75
CA ALA A 85 -23.38 4.85 8.69
C ALA A 85 -24.45 3.77 8.83
N ASP A 86 -24.05 2.54 9.20
CA ASP A 86 -24.92 1.36 9.25
C ASP A 86 -25.74 1.12 7.97
N ARG A 87 -25.14 1.44 6.81
CA ARG A 87 -25.69 1.16 5.48
C ARG A 87 -25.10 -0.13 4.90
N PRO A 88 -25.80 -0.78 3.96
CA PRO A 88 -25.24 -1.90 3.21
C PRO A 88 -23.96 -1.47 2.48
N ALA A 89 -22.82 -2.07 2.84
CA ALA A 89 -21.56 -1.83 2.15
C ALA A 89 -21.45 -2.71 0.87
N PRO A 90 -20.80 -2.22 -0.20
CA PRO A 90 -20.62 -2.97 -1.44
C PRO A 90 -19.72 -4.21 -1.30
N VAL A 91 -18.88 -4.23 -0.26
CA VAL A 91 -18.00 -5.35 0.09
C VAL A 91 -17.93 -5.50 1.61
N SER A 92 -17.83 -6.74 2.09
CA SER A 92 -17.65 -7.01 3.52
C SER A 92 -16.26 -6.56 3.98
N LEU A 93 -16.22 -5.77 5.07
CA LEU A 93 -14.97 -5.33 5.69
C LEU A 93 -14.39 -6.33 6.70
N ARG A 94 -15.12 -7.37 7.10
CA ARG A 94 -14.66 -8.33 8.13
C ARG A 94 -13.28 -8.95 7.82
N PRO A 95 -12.98 -9.39 6.57
CA PRO A 95 -11.66 -9.95 6.25
C PRO A 95 -10.51 -8.94 6.32
N PHE A 96 -10.82 -7.65 6.46
CA PHE A 96 -9.87 -6.55 6.46
C PHE A 96 -9.81 -5.81 7.80
N TRP A 97 -10.51 -6.30 8.81
CA TRP A 97 -10.47 -5.72 10.14
C TRP A 97 -9.05 -5.74 10.72
N PRO A 98 -8.64 -4.66 11.44
CA PRO A 98 -7.33 -4.58 12.09
C PRO A 98 -6.97 -5.71 13.07
N GLN A 99 -7.95 -6.50 13.53
CA GLN A 99 -7.79 -7.56 14.53
C GLN A 99 -7.73 -8.98 13.93
N ARG A 100 -7.79 -9.09 12.61
CA ARG A 100 -7.63 -10.38 11.92
C ARG A 100 -6.23 -10.96 12.16
#